data_AF-K1S375-F1
#
_entry.id   AF-K1S375-F1
#
_cell.length_a   1.000
_cell.length_b   1.000
_cell.length_c   1.000
_cell.angle_alpha   90.00
_cell.angle_beta   90.00
_cell.angle_gamma   90.00
#
_symmetry.space_group_name_H-M   'P 1'
#
loop_
_entity.id
_entity.type
_entity.pdbx_description
1 polymer ?
#
loop_
_entity_poly.entity_id
_entity_poly.type
_entity_poly.pdbx_seq_one_letter_code
_entity_poly.pdbx_strand_id
1 'polypeptide(L)' 'MISYISGVVEEIEKDKVVVDNNGIGYGIFASQSTLEQIGIGEQVKIYYIF' A
#
# COMPACT_ATOMS: atom_id res chain seq x y z
N MET A 1 -0.83 -3.45 18.05
CA MET A 1 -0.05 -2.54 17.18
C MET A 1 0.16 -3.29 15.87
N ILE A 2 -0.46 -2.83 14.78
CA ILE A 2 -0.20 -3.44 13.46
C ILE A 2 1.07 -2.77 12.94
N SER A 3 2.10 -3.57 12.72
CA SER A 3 3.42 -3.05 12.38
C SER A 3 3.62 -2.89 10.87
N TYR A 4 2.89 -3.65 10.06
CA TYR A 4 2.96 -3.59 8.60
C TYR A 4 1.79 -4.32 7.95
N ILE A 5 1.58 -4.03 6.68
CA ILE A 5 0.86 -4.90 5.74
C ILE A 5 1.82 -5.42 4.68
N SER A 6 1.57 -6.61 4.15
CA SER A 6 2.27 -7.12 2.97
C SER A 6 1.25 -7.65 1.98
N GLY A 7 1.33 -7.24 0.72
CA GLY A 7 0.32 -7.59 -0.26
C GLY A 7 0.74 -7.15 -1.66
N VAL A 8 -0.19 -7.16 -2.60
CA VAL A 8 0.03 -6.70 -3.97
C VAL A 8 -0.62 -5.33 -4.15
N VAL A 9 0.07 -4.40 -4.80
CA VAL A 9 -0.51 -3.10 -5.14
C VAL A 9 -1.59 -3.29 -6.19
N GLU A 10 -2.85 -3.06 -5.83
CA GLU A 10 -3.98 -3.19 -6.73
C GLU A 10 -4.25 -1.87 -7.45
N GLU A 11 -4.17 -0.75 -6.72
CA GLU A 11 -4.45 0.59 -7.26
C GLU A 11 -3.60 1.65 -6.55
N ILE A 12 -3.18 2.67 -7.30
CA ILE A 12 -2.47 3.84 -6.75
C ILE A 12 -3.29 5.09 -7.06
N GLU A 13 -3.73 5.78 -6.01
CA GLU A 13 -4.41 7.06 -6.09
C GLU A 13 -3.45 8.21 -5.75
N LYS A 14 -3.97 9.44 -5.70
CA LYS A 14 -3.14 10.63 -5.46
C LYS A 14 -2.63 10.74 -4.02
N ASP A 15 -3.29 10.13 -3.06
CA ASP A 15 -2.98 10.29 -1.64
C ASP A 15 -2.93 8.96 -0.89
N LYS A 16 -3.29 7.87 -1.57
CA LYS A 16 -3.29 6.53 -1.02
C LYS A 16 -2.93 5.47 -2.04
N VAL A 17 -2.50 4.33 -1.54
CA VAL A 17 -2.33 3.09 -2.30
C VAL A 17 -3.30 2.04 -1.75
N VAL A 18 -3.91 1.27 -2.64
CA VAL A 18 -4.72 0.10 -2.30
C VAL A 18 -3.86 -1.14 -2.44
N VAL A 19 -3.68 -1.86 -1.33
CA VAL A 19 -2.93 -3.12 -1.29
C VAL A 19 -3.89 -4.27 -1.06
N ASP A 20 -3.96 -5.22 -2.00
CA ASP A 20 -4.66 -6.49 -1.79
C ASP A 20 -3.83 -7.40 -0.88
N ASN A 21 -4.40 -7.78 0.25
CA ASN A 21 -3.90 -8.85 1.08
C ASN A 21 -4.96 -9.95 1.18
N ASN A 22 -4.77 -11.02 0.41
CA ASN A 22 -5.65 -12.20 0.40
C ASN A 22 -7.11 -11.87 0.08
N GLY A 23 -7.38 -10.95 -0.85
CA GLY A 23 -8.72 -10.54 -1.25
C GLY A 23 -9.33 -9.42 -0.39
N ILE A 24 -8.56 -8.83 0.53
CA ILE A 24 -8.95 -7.65 1.30
C ILE A 24 -8.10 -6.47 0.80
N GLY A 25 -8.77 -5.46 0.23
CA GLY A 25 -8.13 -4.22 -0.22
C GLY A 25 -7.93 -3.23 0.93
N TYR A 26 -6.68 -2.92 1.25
CA TYR A 26 -6.30 -1.96 2.29
C TYR A 26 -5.86 -0.65 1.67
N GLY A 27 -6.65 0.41 1.89
CA GLY A 27 -6.30 1.78 1.52
C GLY A 27 -5.34 2.40 2.54
N ILE A 28 -4.11 2.69 2.12
CA ILE A 28 -3.07 3.26 2.99
C ILE A 28 -2.65 4.61 2.45
N PHE A 29 -2.78 5.63 3.29
CA PHE A 29 -2.31 6.97 2.97
C PHE A 29 -0.78 7.03 3.02
N ALA A 30 -0.19 7.56 1.96
CA ALA A 30 1.26 7.68 1.84
C ALA A 30 1.63 8.97 1.10
N SER A 31 2.87 9.43 1.28
CA SER A 31 3.37 10.59 0.55
C SER A 31 3.52 10.28 -0.94
N GLN A 32 3.37 11.31 -1.78
CA GLN A 32 3.57 11.20 -3.23
C GLN A 32 4.91 10.53 -3.59
N SER A 33 6.00 10.92 -2.92
CA SER A 33 7.33 10.33 -3.14
C SER A 33 7.41 8.83 -2.81
N THR A 34 6.54 8.34 -1.91
CA THR A 34 6.43 6.90 -1.62
C THR A 34 5.60 6.19 -2.68
N LEU A 35 4.49 6.81 -3.12
CA LEU A 35 3.62 6.28 -4.16
C LEU A 35 4.33 6.18 -5.52
N GLU A 36 5.26 7.10 -5.81
CA GLU A 36 6.11 7.07 -7.01
C GLU A 36 7.14 5.92 -7.02
N GLN A 37 7.43 5.33 -5.86
CA GLN A 37 8.40 4.22 -5.73
C GLN A 37 7.78 2.83 -5.88
N ILE A 38 6.45 2.74 -5.96
CA ILE A 38 5.72 1.48 -6.02
C ILE A 38 4.92 1.40 -7.32
N GLY A 39 4.92 0.23 -7.94
CA GLY A 39 4.15 -0.05 -9.15
C GLY A 39 2.89 -0.87 -8.87
N ILE A 40 1.86 -0.70 -9.70
CA ILE A 40 0.68 -1.58 -9.71
C ILE A 40 1.15 -3.01 -10.07
N GLY A 41 0.67 -4.00 -9.33
CA GLY A 41 1.05 -5.41 -9.44
C GLY A 41 2.32 -5.79 -8.69
N GLU A 42 3.02 -4.86 -8.04
CA GLU A 42 4.17 -5.20 -7.21
C GLU A 42 3.77 -5.75 -5.85
N GLN A 43 4.58 -6.71 -5.36
CA GLN A 43 4.51 -7.19 -4.00
C GLN A 43 5.21 -6.17 -3.08
N VAL A 44 4.44 -5.51 -2.20
CA VAL A 44 4.95 -4.49 -1.29
C VAL A 44 4.79 -4.92 0.17
N LYS A 45 5.64 -4.36 1.04
CA LYS A 45 5.47 -4.40 2.50
C LYS A 45 5.51 -2.97 3.04
N ILE A 46 4.36 -2.49 3.50
CA ILE A 46 4.19 -1.12 3.98
C ILE A 46 4.14 -1.14 5.51
N TYR A 47 5.06 -0.43 6.14
CA TYR A 47 5.06 -0.18 7.58
C TYR A 47 4.27 1.09 7.86
N TYR A 48 3.28 1.01 8.75
CA TYR A 48 2.52 2.18 9.20
C TYR A 48 2.49 2.23 10.72
N ILE A 49 2.48 3.45 11.25
CA ILE A 49 2.29 3.72 12.67
C ILE A 49 0.88 4.27 12.81
N PHE A 50 0.10 3.67 13.70
CA PHE A 50 -1.27 4.08 14.00
C PHE A 50 -1.29 5.26 14.98
#